data_AF-A0A9J7NDH5-F1
#
_entry.id   AF-A0A9J7NDH5-F1
#
_cell.length_a   1.000
_cell.length_b   1.000
_cell.length_c   1.000
_cell.angle_alpha   90.00
_cell.angle_beta   90.00
_cell.angle_gamma   90.00
#
_symmetry.space_group_name_H-M   'P 1'
#
loop_
_entity.id
_entity.type
_entity.pdbx_description
1 polymer ?
#
loop_
_entity_poly.entity_id
_entity_poly.type
_entity_poly.pdbx_seq_one_letter_code
_entity_poly.pdbx_strand_id
1 'polypeptide(L)'
;MEKELVYWREKSQSLLERVTVVETKMQDDFWTGQTSAPDIEADSLLTPGGPKTSDSGATGAEKDKDVPRIRSKRQAVSANTVRLPISGCVQGPPGPPGAVGRDGRDGVQGPPGPASCGCYGEGAGVQRQISNLERGLDDVENKTSHTEKRLASLEGQQQEEIGSVTNPAVSCKYIKDNVDGAQDGLYHIRGPGGVVYETYCDMTIAGGGWTLVSSVHENDIYGKCTAGDRWSSTRGSTTNYPNGDGNWANYNTFGSAALATNDDLKNPGYFSIDASDVMLWHVPNDTPLSQYKSAAYLRYHTTNGFLQQYGGNMYSLFKDHFPIVYNGGTRADNGPAIPITWDRGSDGLVTSLIAPNSVPEVTPGFVQFRVFNNERAPLAVCPGVKYNGGDSEVVCIGGAAYWPGEAPRQCGDFSARDWDGYGTHTGWSSSRLELESAVLFFYR
;
A
#
# COMPACT_ATOMS: atom_id res chain seq x y z
N MET A 1 -29.95 4.84 -55.12
CA MET A 1 -30.60 5.56 -54.00
C MET A 1 -30.75 4.66 -52.77
N GLU A 2 -31.55 3.59 -52.81
CA GLU A 2 -31.75 2.73 -51.63
C GLU A 2 -30.46 2.14 -51.04
N LYS A 3 -29.56 1.59 -51.88
CA LYS A 3 -28.25 1.07 -51.42
C LYS A 3 -27.35 2.12 -50.74
N GLU A 4 -27.37 3.36 -51.24
CA GLU A 4 -26.67 4.49 -50.62
C GLU A 4 -27.28 4.82 -49.25
N LEU A 5 -28.60 4.89 -49.17
CA LEU A 5 -29.31 5.18 -47.90
C LEU A 5 -29.09 4.10 -46.84
N VAL A 6 -28.94 2.83 -47.25
CA VAL A 6 -28.54 1.72 -46.37
C VAL A 6 -27.10 1.91 -45.90
N TYR A 7 -26.15 2.14 -46.81
CA TYR A 7 -24.74 2.37 -46.48
C TYR A 7 -24.54 3.53 -45.48
N TRP A 8 -25.17 4.69 -45.72
CA TRP A 8 -25.07 5.84 -44.82
C TRP A 8 -25.74 5.59 -43.46
N ARG A 9 -26.84 4.82 -43.42
CA ARG A 9 -27.46 4.37 -42.16
C ARG A 9 -26.49 3.49 -41.37
N GLU A 10 -25.94 2.45 -41.97
CA GLU A 10 -25.01 1.52 -41.33
C GLU A 10 -23.75 2.24 -40.83
N LYS A 11 -23.13 3.09 -41.66
CA LYS A 11 -21.97 3.90 -41.26
C LYS A 11 -22.30 4.81 -40.07
N SER A 12 -23.48 5.45 -40.07
CA SER A 12 -23.90 6.32 -38.96
C SER A 12 -24.18 5.57 -37.66
N GLN A 13 -24.74 4.37 -37.73
CA GLN A 13 -25.03 3.53 -36.55
C GLN A 13 -23.73 3.01 -35.91
N SER A 14 -22.81 2.48 -36.73
CA SER A 14 -21.51 2.02 -36.24
C SER A 14 -20.69 3.13 -35.57
N LEU A 15 -20.74 4.36 -36.11
CA LEU A 15 -20.10 5.52 -35.48
C LEU A 15 -20.77 5.95 -34.18
N LEU A 16 -22.11 5.87 -34.09
CA LEU A 16 -22.83 6.17 -32.86
C LEU A 16 -22.49 5.18 -31.74
N GLU A 17 -22.41 3.89 -32.05
CA GLU A 17 -21.98 2.84 -31.11
C GLU A 17 -20.57 3.11 -30.57
N ARG A 18 -19.61 3.40 -31.46
CA ARG A 18 -18.22 3.72 -31.09
C ARG A 18 -18.11 4.98 -30.23
N VAL A 19 -18.85 6.04 -30.57
CA VAL A 19 -18.92 7.27 -29.75
C VAL A 19 -19.51 6.96 -28.36
N THR A 20 -20.59 6.17 -28.29
CA THR A 20 -21.22 5.80 -27.02
C THR A 20 -20.24 5.04 -26.11
N VAL A 21 -19.46 4.10 -26.65
CA VAL A 21 -18.44 3.35 -25.89
C VAL A 21 -17.35 4.27 -25.35
N VAL A 22 -16.92 5.27 -26.14
CA VAL A 22 -15.94 6.28 -25.70
C VAL A 22 -16.51 7.17 -24.60
N GLU A 23 -17.77 7.62 -24.73
CA GLU A 23 -18.44 8.43 -23.71
C GLU A 23 -18.61 7.69 -22.38
N THR A 24 -19.00 6.41 -22.40
CA THR A 24 -19.12 5.61 -21.16
C THR A 24 -17.77 5.42 -20.47
N LYS A 25 -16.70 5.08 -21.21
CA LYS A 25 -15.37 4.92 -20.62
C LYS A 25 -14.84 6.23 -19.99
N MET A 26 -15.07 7.37 -20.66
CA MET A 26 -14.71 8.68 -20.13
C MET A 26 -15.52 9.07 -18.87
N GLN A 27 -16.71 8.49 -18.67
CA GLN A 27 -17.49 8.70 -17.45
C GLN A 27 -17.05 7.78 -16.32
N ASP A 28 -16.74 6.50 -16.59
CA ASP A 28 -16.22 5.57 -15.58
C ASP A 28 -14.88 6.08 -14.99
N ASP A 29 -13.95 6.55 -15.83
CA ASP A 29 -12.69 7.18 -15.41
C ASP A 29 -12.89 8.45 -14.56
N PHE A 30 -13.99 9.19 -14.80
CA PHE A 30 -14.31 10.41 -14.04
C PHE A 30 -14.83 10.07 -12.63
N TRP A 31 -15.60 8.99 -12.49
CA TRP A 31 -16.11 8.55 -11.18
C TRP A 31 -15.03 7.86 -10.33
N THR A 32 -14.13 7.08 -10.93
CA THR A 32 -12.98 6.48 -10.21
C THR A 32 -11.95 7.52 -9.76
N GLY A 33 -11.75 8.58 -10.55
CA GLY A 33 -10.84 9.69 -10.22
C GLY A 33 -11.32 10.62 -9.10
N GLN A 34 -12.60 10.60 -8.71
CA GLN A 34 -13.15 11.47 -7.66
C GLN A 34 -13.11 10.87 -6.25
N THR A 35 -12.86 9.57 -6.08
CA THR A 35 -12.77 8.92 -4.76
C THR A 35 -11.36 8.97 -4.13
N SER A 36 -10.37 9.54 -4.82
CA SER A 36 -8.97 9.57 -4.42
C SER A 36 -8.40 10.98 -4.30
N ALA A 37 -9.04 11.82 -3.48
CA ALA A 37 -8.48 13.08 -2.98
C ALA A 37 -8.60 13.11 -1.44
N PRO A 38 -7.49 13.24 -0.68
CA PRO A 38 -7.58 13.42 0.76
C PRO A 38 -8.05 14.85 1.07
N ASP A 39 -9.05 14.97 1.96
CA ASP A 39 -9.50 16.25 2.49
C ASP A 39 -8.38 16.92 3.30
N ILE A 40 -7.77 17.96 2.73
CA ILE A 40 -6.90 18.89 3.45
C ILE A 40 -7.77 20.08 3.88
N GLU A 41 -8.44 19.96 5.04
CA GLU A 41 -9.02 21.13 5.71
C GLU A 41 -7.89 22.00 6.28
N ALA A 42 -7.52 23.04 5.53
CA ALA A 42 -6.72 24.14 6.01
C ALA A 42 -7.63 25.22 6.60
N ASP A 43 -7.75 25.24 7.93
CA ASP A 43 -8.65 26.13 8.66
C ASP A 43 -8.26 27.61 8.51
N SER A 44 -9.26 28.48 8.27
CA SER A 44 -9.05 29.87 7.82
C SER A 44 -9.60 30.90 8.81
N LEU A 45 -8.65 31.46 9.58
CA LEU A 45 -8.66 32.78 10.24
C LEU A 45 -9.95 33.62 10.21
N LEU A 46 -10.47 33.92 11.40
CA LEU A 46 -11.22 35.16 11.67
C LEU A 46 -10.61 35.89 12.88
N THR A 47 -10.16 37.12 12.66
CA THR A 47 -10.03 38.16 13.70
C THR A 47 -10.57 39.48 13.14
N PRO A 48 -11.09 40.37 14.00
CA PRO A 48 -10.36 41.64 14.15
C PRO A 48 -10.41 42.24 15.57
N GLY A 49 -9.30 42.87 16.00
CA GLY A 49 -9.27 43.72 17.19
C GLY A 49 -7.86 43.97 17.75
N GLY A 50 -7.24 45.10 17.40
CA GLY A 50 -6.04 45.61 18.10
C GLY A 50 -6.40 46.42 19.36
N PRO A 51 -5.51 47.27 19.93
CA PRO A 51 -4.20 47.72 19.39
C PRO A 51 -3.04 47.86 20.43
N LYS A 52 -1.89 48.45 19.98
CA LYS A 52 -0.71 48.96 20.75
C LYS A 52 0.27 47.85 21.24
N THR A 53 1.60 47.97 21.32
CA THR A 53 2.67 48.98 21.01
C THR A 53 4.05 48.24 21.12
N SER A 54 5.25 48.68 20.71
CA SER A 54 5.81 49.87 20.00
C SER A 54 7.31 49.60 19.67
N ASP A 55 7.87 50.27 18.64
CA ASP A 55 9.33 50.53 18.42
C ASP A 55 10.30 49.32 18.21
N SER A 56 11.44 49.39 17.49
CA SER A 56 12.00 50.36 16.51
C SER A 56 13.22 49.74 15.77
N GLY A 57 13.68 50.34 14.65
CA GLY A 57 14.91 49.98 13.90
C GLY A 57 14.66 49.23 12.56
N ALA A 58 14.73 49.80 11.35
CA ALA A 58 15.79 50.59 10.67
C ALA A 58 17.04 49.72 10.34
N THR A 59 17.59 49.60 9.12
CA THR A 59 17.46 50.32 7.82
C THR A 59 17.89 49.44 6.62
N GLY A 60 17.39 49.70 5.39
CA GLY A 60 18.01 49.18 4.15
C GLY A 60 17.19 49.40 2.86
N ALA A 61 17.62 50.32 1.99
CA ALA A 61 16.99 50.70 0.69
C ALA A 61 17.22 49.63 -0.41
N GLU A 62 16.23 49.18 -1.19
CA GLU A 62 15.45 49.84 -2.29
C GLU A 62 16.11 49.74 -3.69
N LYS A 63 15.47 49.02 -4.63
CA LYS A 63 15.39 49.32 -6.09
C LYS A 63 14.51 48.34 -6.91
N ASP A 64 13.21 48.61 -6.87
CA ASP A 64 12.30 48.91 -8.01
C ASP A 64 12.32 48.13 -9.38
N LYS A 65 11.10 47.88 -9.90
CA LYS A 65 10.64 47.52 -11.28
C LYS A 65 10.85 46.06 -11.77
N ASP A 66 9.93 45.43 -12.55
CA ASP A 66 8.76 45.90 -13.34
C ASP A 66 7.52 44.98 -13.25
N VAL A 67 6.33 45.47 -13.63
CA VAL A 67 5.04 44.73 -13.64
C VAL A 67 4.24 44.95 -14.94
N PRO A 68 3.70 43.90 -15.60
CA PRO A 68 2.64 44.03 -16.59
C PRO A 68 1.26 43.60 -16.03
N ARG A 69 0.26 44.50 -16.12
CA ARG A 69 -1.17 44.21 -15.84
C ARG A 69 -1.87 43.71 -17.11
N ILE A 70 -2.63 42.60 -17.07
CA ILE A 70 -3.78 42.38 -17.98
C ILE A 70 -5.01 41.81 -17.23
N ARG A 71 -6.17 42.39 -17.57
CA ARG A 71 -7.55 42.17 -17.08
C ARG A 71 -8.08 40.73 -17.08
N SER A 72 -8.92 40.44 -16.10
CA SER A 72 -9.91 39.34 -16.08
C SER A 72 -11.18 39.64 -16.90
N LYS A 73 -11.85 38.60 -17.44
CA LYS A 73 -13.23 38.67 -17.96
C LYS A 73 -14.08 37.46 -17.54
N ARG A 74 -15.03 37.74 -16.63
CA ARG A 74 -16.39 37.19 -16.41
C ARG A 74 -16.75 35.74 -16.78
N GLN A 75 -17.36 35.07 -15.80
CA GLN A 75 -18.26 33.92 -15.90
C GLN A 75 -19.36 34.08 -16.97
N ALA A 76 -19.84 32.94 -17.47
CA ALA A 76 -21.12 32.80 -18.16
C ALA A 76 -22.14 32.06 -17.27
N VAL A 77 -23.43 32.36 -17.43
CA VAL A 77 -24.53 31.77 -16.65
C VAL A 77 -25.65 31.30 -17.59
N SER A 78 -25.97 30.01 -17.50
CA SER A 78 -27.28 29.33 -17.65
C SER A 78 -28.29 29.67 -18.77
N ALA A 79 -28.61 28.59 -19.52
CA ALA A 79 -29.95 28.09 -19.93
C ALA A 79 -30.84 28.77 -21.01
N ASN A 80 -30.99 28.00 -22.11
CA ASN A 80 -32.22 27.57 -22.79
C ASN A 80 -33.33 28.55 -23.22
N THR A 81 -33.60 28.62 -24.53
CA THR A 81 -34.74 27.88 -25.15
C THR A 81 -34.70 27.91 -26.70
N VAL A 82 -35.37 26.93 -27.32
CA VAL A 82 -35.39 26.67 -28.79
C VAL A 82 -36.64 27.26 -29.44
N ARG A 83 -36.53 27.85 -30.65
CA ARG A 83 -37.55 27.77 -31.74
C ARG A 83 -37.08 28.39 -33.07
N LEU A 84 -37.46 27.74 -34.17
CA LEU A 84 -37.46 28.18 -35.57
C LEU A 84 -38.77 27.63 -36.22
N PRO A 85 -39.14 27.98 -37.47
CA PRO A 85 -39.17 29.31 -38.11
C PRO A 85 -40.54 29.58 -38.80
N ILE A 86 -40.87 30.83 -39.17
CA ILE A 86 -41.89 31.13 -40.19
C ILE A 86 -41.42 32.27 -41.13
N SER A 87 -41.81 32.15 -42.40
CA SER A 87 -41.49 33.01 -43.56
C SER A 87 -41.96 34.48 -43.46
N GLY A 88 -41.29 35.37 -44.18
CA GLY A 88 -41.77 36.73 -44.46
C GLY A 88 -40.71 37.63 -45.15
N CYS A 89 -40.84 37.85 -46.46
CA CYS A 89 -39.99 38.80 -47.19
C CYS A 89 -40.42 40.24 -46.91
N VAL A 90 -39.47 41.13 -46.61
CA VAL A 90 -39.70 42.59 -46.55
C VAL A 90 -38.64 43.30 -47.37
N GLN A 91 -39.09 44.08 -48.36
CA GLN A 91 -38.24 44.90 -49.22
C GLN A 91 -37.86 46.19 -48.49
N GLY A 92 -36.57 46.53 -48.48
CA GLY A 92 -36.07 47.74 -47.81
C GLY A 92 -36.51 49.05 -48.48
N PRO A 93 -36.56 50.17 -47.74
CA PRO A 93 -36.95 51.47 -48.28
C PRO A 93 -35.92 52.01 -49.31
N PRO A 94 -36.33 52.89 -50.25
CA PRO A 94 -35.45 53.45 -51.26
C PRO A 94 -34.28 54.26 -50.67
N GLY A 95 -33.13 54.22 -51.36
CA GLY A 95 -31.94 54.97 -50.96
C GLY A 95 -32.06 56.49 -51.13
N PRO A 96 -31.21 57.29 -50.45
CA PRO A 96 -31.23 58.74 -50.55
C PRO A 96 -30.81 59.25 -51.93
N PRO A 97 -31.26 60.46 -52.36
CA PRO A 97 -30.90 61.03 -53.65
C PRO A 97 -29.39 61.27 -53.81
N GLY A 98 -28.86 61.02 -55.02
CA GLY A 98 -27.48 61.35 -55.38
C GLY A 98 -27.23 62.86 -55.45
N ALA A 99 -25.95 63.25 -55.30
CA ALA A 99 -25.54 64.64 -55.35
C ALA A 99 -25.70 65.26 -56.75
N VAL A 100 -25.90 66.58 -56.79
CA VAL A 100 -26.12 67.36 -58.01
C VAL A 100 -24.92 67.26 -58.95
N GLY A 101 -25.17 67.00 -60.24
CA GLY A 101 -24.15 66.76 -61.24
C GLY A 101 -23.25 67.97 -61.55
N ARG A 102 -22.06 67.68 -62.09
CA ARG A 102 -21.24 68.61 -62.87
C ARG A 102 -21.10 68.05 -64.27
N ASP A 103 -21.24 68.91 -65.27
CA ASP A 103 -21.21 68.49 -66.67
C ASP A 103 -19.79 68.18 -67.18
N GLY A 104 -19.71 67.23 -68.12
CA GLY A 104 -18.72 67.28 -69.20
C GLY A 104 -17.42 66.48 -69.04
N ARG A 105 -17.49 65.17 -69.33
CA ARG A 105 -16.66 64.57 -70.40
C ARG A 105 -17.13 63.17 -70.78
N ASP A 106 -17.00 62.84 -72.07
CA ASP A 106 -17.54 61.62 -72.68
C ASP A 106 -16.82 60.36 -72.18
N GLY A 107 -17.60 59.36 -71.75
CA GLY A 107 -17.12 58.08 -71.25
C GLY A 107 -17.70 56.91 -72.07
N VAL A 108 -16.82 56.04 -72.55
CA VAL A 108 -17.15 54.92 -73.45
C VAL A 108 -18.04 53.88 -72.77
N GLN A 109 -19.00 53.33 -73.52
CA GLN A 109 -19.89 52.26 -73.06
C GLN A 109 -19.10 50.98 -72.71
N GLY A 110 -19.19 50.54 -71.45
CA GLY A 110 -18.63 49.27 -71.00
C GLY A 110 -19.38 48.07 -71.58
N PRO A 111 -18.76 46.87 -71.62
CA PRO A 111 -19.40 45.67 -72.13
C PRO A 111 -20.61 45.25 -71.28
N PRO A 112 -21.57 44.50 -71.85
CA PRO A 112 -22.75 44.03 -71.11
C PRO A 112 -22.37 43.24 -69.86
N GLY A 113 -23.08 43.49 -68.76
CA GLY A 113 -23.00 42.65 -67.56
C GLY A 113 -23.44 41.21 -67.85
N PRO A 114 -23.03 40.24 -67.01
CA PRO A 114 -23.35 38.83 -67.23
C PRO A 114 -24.86 38.59 -67.28
N ALA A 115 -25.27 37.67 -68.15
CA ALA A 115 -26.66 37.35 -68.38
C ALA A 115 -27.37 36.86 -67.10
N SER A 116 -28.67 37.12 -67.04
CA SER A 116 -29.59 36.76 -65.96
C SER A 116 -29.41 35.33 -65.47
N CYS A 117 -29.59 35.12 -64.16
CA CYS A 117 -29.67 33.79 -63.54
C CYS A 117 -30.63 32.85 -64.29
N GLY A 118 -30.08 31.93 -65.06
CA GLY A 118 -30.82 30.78 -65.57
C GLY A 118 -31.10 29.80 -64.45
N CYS A 119 -32.34 29.32 -64.36
CA CYS A 119 -32.75 28.31 -63.39
C CYS A 119 -32.05 26.97 -63.70
N TYR A 120 -30.95 26.68 -63.00
CA TYR A 120 -30.29 25.38 -63.04
C TYR A 120 -30.67 24.53 -61.82
N GLY A 121 -31.55 23.54 -62.06
CA GLY A 121 -31.63 22.26 -61.37
C GLY A 121 -31.61 22.22 -59.83
N GLU A 122 -32.75 21.83 -59.25
CA GLU A 122 -32.92 21.54 -57.80
C GLU A 122 -31.97 20.45 -57.24
N GLY A 123 -31.28 19.69 -58.10
CA GLY A 123 -30.28 18.71 -57.69
C GLY A 123 -28.96 19.30 -57.12
N ALA A 124 -28.55 20.49 -57.54
CA ALA A 124 -27.23 21.04 -57.17
C ALA A 124 -27.12 21.42 -55.68
N GLY A 125 -28.23 21.86 -55.07
CA GLY A 125 -28.29 22.18 -53.64
C GLY A 125 -28.21 20.93 -52.76
N VAL A 126 -28.94 19.88 -53.14
CA VAL A 126 -28.97 18.58 -52.44
C VAL A 126 -27.60 17.90 -52.47
N GLN A 127 -26.95 17.86 -53.65
CA GLN A 127 -25.60 17.30 -53.80
C GLN A 127 -24.59 17.97 -52.85
N ARG A 128 -24.68 19.30 -52.72
CA ARG A 128 -23.78 20.09 -51.84
C ARG A 128 -24.07 19.90 -50.35
N GLN A 129 -25.33 19.64 -49.97
CA GLN A 129 -25.69 19.28 -48.60
C GLN A 129 -25.18 17.89 -48.22
N ILE A 130 -25.32 16.90 -49.12
CA ILE A 130 -24.77 15.56 -48.95
C ILE A 130 -23.26 15.65 -48.70
N SER A 131 -22.47 16.28 -49.58
CA SER A 131 -21.01 16.36 -49.38
C SER A 131 -20.52 17.20 -48.19
N ASN A 132 -21.39 17.98 -47.55
CA ASN A 132 -21.09 18.58 -46.26
C ASN A 132 -21.35 17.60 -45.10
N LEU A 133 -22.38 16.76 -45.19
CA LEU A 133 -22.67 15.70 -44.22
C LEU A 133 -21.62 14.58 -44.29
N GLU A 134 -21.20 14.18 -45.49
CA GLU A 134 -20.10 13.22 -45.71
C GLU A 134 -18.83 13.66 -44.96
N ARG A 135 -18.40 14.90 -45.21
CA ARG A 135 -17.23 15.50 -44.54
C ARG A 135 -17.40 15.62 -43.03
N GLY A 136 -18.62 15.92 -42.55
CA GLY A 136 -18.93 15.99 -41.12
C GLY A 136 -18.81 14.62 -40.45
N LEU A 137 -19.26 13.56 -41.12
CA LEU A 137 -19.16 12.19 -40.61
C LEU A 137 -17.72 11.70 -40.58
N ASP A 138 -16.92 12.02 -41.61
CA ASP A 138 -15.50 11.66 -41.67
C ASP A 138 -14.67 12.42 -40.62
N ASP A 139 -15.02 13.67 -40.27
CA ASP A 139 -14.41 14.42 -39.16
C ASP A 139 -14.72 13.80 -37.79
N VAL A 140 -15.97 13.35 -37.58
CA VAL A 140 -16.35 12.57 -36.38
C VAL A 140 -15.59 11.25 -36.32
N GLU A 141 -15.55 10.48 -37.42
CA GLU A 141 -14.84 9.20 -37.50
C GLU A 141 -13.33 9.33 -37.18
N ASN A 142 -12.67 10.37 -37.70
CA ASN A 142 -11.28 10.66 -37.38
C ASN A 142 -11.08 11.03 -35.90
N LYS A 143 -11.98 11.82 -35.31
CA LYS A 143 -11.93 12.18 -33.88
C LYS A 143 -12.18 10.98 -32.97
N THR A 144 -13.17 10.14 -33.29
CA THR A 144 -13.44 8.90 -32.56
C THR A 144 -12.24 7.96 -32.66
N SER A 145 -11.66 7.76 -33.85
CA SER A 145 -10.45 6.94 -34.00
C SER A 145 -9.24 7.48 -33.25
N HIS A 146 -9.07 8.81 -33.19
CA HIS A 146 -7.99 9.41 -32.41
C HIS A 146 -8.23 9.23 -30.90
N THR A 147 -9.48 9.36 -30.44
CA THR A 147 -9.83 9.19 -29.02
C THR A 147 -9.72 7.72 -28.60
N GLU A 148 -10.21 6.78 -29.40
CA GLU A 148 -10.00 5.33 -29.23
C GLU A 148 -8.49 4.99 -29.10
N LYS A 149 -7.63 5.57 -29.94
CA LYS A 149 -6.17 5.35 -29.86
C LYS A 149 -5.55 5.96 -28.60
N ARG A 150 -6.00 7.14 -28.16
CA ARG A 150 -5.53 7.75 -26.90
C ARG A 150 -6.00 6.95 -25.69
N LEU A 151 -7.24 6.46 -25.71
CA LEU A 151 -7.82 5.64 -24.65
C LEU A 151 -7.12 4.27 -24.58
N ALA A 152 -6.91 3.59 -25.71
CA ALA A 152 -6.10 2.37 -25.77
C ALA A 152 -4.62 2.59 -25.36
N SER A 153 -4.10 3.81 -25.51
CA SER A 153 -2.76 4.18 -25.01
C SER A 153 -2.73 4.50 -23.51
N LEU A 154 -3.88 4.82 -22.90
CA LEU A 154 -4.03 4.98 -21.46
C LEU A 154 -4.31 3.63 -20.80
N GLU A 155 -5.19 2.81 -21.37
CA GLU A 155 -5.43 1.40 -21.02
C GLU A 155 -4.15 0.55 -21.20
N GLY A 156 -3.29 0.92 -22.16
CA GLY A 156 -1.98 0.32 -22.39
C GLY A 156 -0.91 0.74 -21.37
N GLN A 157 -1.16 1.74 -20.54
CA GLN A 157 -0.44 1.92 -19.29
C GLN A 157 -1.11 0.98 -18.26
N GLN A 158 -0.62 -0.25 -18.18
CA GLN A 158 -1.00 -1.14 -17.08
C GLN A 158 -0.84 -0.37 -15.77
N GLN A 159 -1.94 -0.19 -15.05
CA GLN A 159 -1.92 0.38 -13.72
C GLN A 159 -1.15 -0.61 -12.85
N GLU A 160 0.11 -0.29 -12.57
CA GLU A 160 1.08 -1.24 -12.03
C GLU A 160 0.55 -1.88 -10.74
N GLU A 161 0.52 -3.20 -10.70
CA GLU A 161 -0.17 -3.94 -9.63
C GLU A 161 0.43 -3.59 -8.26
N ILE A 162 -0.43 -3.20 -7.30
CA ILE A 162 0.02 -2.79 -5.97
C ILE A 162 0.64 -3.99 -5.24
N GLY A 163 1.90 -3.85 -4.83
CA GLY A 163 2.70 -4.96 -4.31
C GLY A 163 3.54 -5.69 -5.37
N SER A 164 3.67 -5.14 -6.57
CA SER A 164 4.63 -5.59 -7.59
C SER A 164 6.01 -4.95 -7.42
N VAL A 165 7.02 -5.45 -8.17
CA VAL A 165 8.39 -4.92 -8.16
C VAL A 165 8.43 -3.42 -8.48
N THR A 166 7.59 -2.95 -9.42
CA THR A 166 7.59 -1.57 -9.91
C THR A 166 6.66 -0.67 -9.09
N ASN A 167 5.54 -1.20 -8.59
CA ASN A 167 4.65 -0.53 -7.64
C ASN A 167 4.58 -1.25 -6.27
N PRO A 168 5.66 -1.24 -5.49
CA PRO A 168 5.71 -1.91 -4.19
C PRO A 168 4.90 -1.15 -3.13
N ALA A 169 4.11 -1.89 -2.36
CA ALA A 169 3.25 -1.35 -1.31
C ALA A 169 4.01 -1.02 -0.02
N VAL A 170 3.38 -0.38 0.96
CA VAL A 170 4.01 -0.11 2.28
C VAL A 170 3.83 -1.25 3.29
N SER A 171 2.81 -2.10 3.11
CA SER A 171 2.55 -3.30 3.92
C SER A 171 1.54 -4.21 3.21
N CYS A 172 1.42 -5.47 3.64
CA CYS A 172 0.36 -6.35 3.16
C CYS A 172 -1.04 -5.83 3.50
N LYS A 173 -1.18 -5.09 4.61
CA LYS A 173 -2.44 -4.43 5.00
C LYS A 173 -2.86 -3.39 3.98
N TYR A 174 -1.93 -2.56 3.51
CA TYR A 174 -2.19 -1.60 2.44
C TYR A 174 -2.65 -2.29 1.15
N ILE A 175 -2.02 -3.41 0.75
CA ILE A 175 -2.46 -4.20 -0.41
C ILE A 175 -3.88 -4.72 -0.18
N LYS A 176 -4.16 -5.29 1.01
CA LYS A 176 -5.48 -5.86 1.32
C LYS A 176 -6.61 -4.83 1.31
N ASP A 177 -6.32 -3.58 1.67
CA ASP A 177 -7.28 -2.48 1.69
C ASP A 177 -7.52 -1.85 0.30
N ASN A 178 -6.60 -2.03 -0.67
CA ASN A 178 -6.63 -1.36 -1.97
C ASN A 178 -6.73 -2.32 -3.18
N VAL A 179 -6.63 -3.63 -2.97
CA VAL A 179 -6.69 -4.65 -4.04
C VAL A 179 -7.76 -5.68 -3.70
N ASP A 180 -8.92 -5.52 -4.35
CA ASP A 180 -10.03 -6.47 -4.25
C ASP A 180 -9.59 -7.89 -4.64
N GLY A 181 -9.91 -8.86 -3.80
CA GLY A 181 -9.58 -10.26 -4.05
C GLY A 181 -8.10 -10.64 -3.87
N ALA A 182 -7.25 -9.75 -3.32
CA ALA A 182 -5.85 -10.09 -2.97
C ALA A 182 -5.77 -11.39 -2.16
N GLN A 183 -4.86 -12.28 -2.59
CA GLN A 183 -4.69 -13.66 -2.11
C GLN A 183 -3.40 -13.82 -1.29
N ASP A 184 -3.28 -14.91 -0.54
CA ASP A 184 -2.02 -15.21 0.15
C ASP A 184 -0.89 -15.43 -0.88
N GLY A 185 0.29 -14.86 -0.66
CA GLY A 185 1.38 -14.94 -1.63
C GLY A 185 2.58 -14.05 -1.33
N LEU A 186 3.57 -14.06 -2.23
CA LEU A 186 4.70 -13.14 -2.18
C LEU A 186 4.33 -11.80 -2.81
N TYR A 187 4.66 -10.71 -2.13
CA TYR A 187 4.47 -9.34 -2.57
C TYR A 187 5.71 -8.49 -2.28
N HIS A 188 5.90 -7.44 -3.06
CA HIS A 188 6.98 -6.49 -2.93
C HIS A 188 6.56 -5.30 -2.06
N ILE A 189 7.32 -5.08 -1.00
CA ILE A 189 7.09 -4.04 0.01
C ILE A 189 8.25 -3.03 -0.03
N ARG A 190 7.91 -1.75 0.13
CA ARG A 190 8.85 -0.62 0.19
C ARG A 190 9.15 -0.28 1.65
N GLY A 191 10.34 -0.65 2.11
CA GLY A 191 10.89 -0.26 3.40
C GLY A 191 11.56 1.14 3.41
N PRO A 192 12.24 1.49 4.51
CA PRO A 192 12.89 2.78 4.68
C PRO A 192 13.93 3.08 3.59
N GLY A 193 14.07 4.37 3.25
CA GLY A 193 15.00 4.80 2.19
C GLY A 193 14.62 4.33 0.78
N GLY A 194 13.44 3.74 0.59
CA GLY A 194 13.00 3.20 -0.69
C GLY A 194 13.49 1.79 -1.00
N VAL A 195 14.06 1.08 -0.02
CA VAL A 195 14.48 -0.32 -0.18
C VAL A 195 13.26 -1.20 -0.48
N VAL A 196 13.24 -1.81 -1.67
CA VAL A 196 12.20 -2.79 -2.04
C VAL A 196 12.66 -4.18 -1.63
N TYR A 197 11.79 -4.93 -0.96
CA TYR A 197 12.02 -6.31 -0.57
C TYR A 197 10.77 -7.15 -0.80
N GLU A 198 10.95 -8.42 -1.13
CA GLU A 198 9.84 -9.37 -1.26
C GLU A 198 9.54 -10.03 0.09
N THR A 199 8.26 -10.17 0.44
CA THR A 199 7.83 -10.95 1.61
C THR A 199 6.48 -11.62 1.39
N TYR A 200 6.16 -12.58 2.25
CA TYR A 200 4.89 -13.29 2.22
C TYR A 200 3.79 -12.51 2.96
N CYS A 201 2.64 -12.37 2.31
CA CYS A 201 1.42 -11.83 2.87
C CYS A 201 0.41 -12.94 3.14
N ASP A 202 -0.19 -12.97 4.33
CA ASP A 202 -1.47 -13.65 4.54
C ASP A 202 -2.62 -12.64 4.36
N MET A 203 -3.46 -12.90 3.36
CA MET A 203 -4.59 -12.08 2.95
C MET A 203 -5.93 -12.66 3.40
N THR A 204 -5.95 -13.56 4.38
CA THR A 204 -7.13 -14.35 4.74
C THR A 204 -7.46 -14.31 6.25
N ILE A 205 -6.48 -14.58 7.13
CA ILE A 205 -6.69 -14.80 8.56
C ILE A 205 -7.19 -13.50 9.20
N ALA A 206 -8.31 -13.57 9.93
CA ALA A 206 -8.95 -12.43 10.57
C ALA A 206 -9.18 -11.22 9.63
N GLY A 207 -9.42 -11.46 8.33
CA GLY A 207 -9.58 -10.42 7.29
C GLY A 207 -8.34 -10.18 6.43
N GLY A 208 -7.19 -10.77 6.78
CA GLY A 208 -5.94 -10.64 6.03
C GLY A 208 -5.16 -9.36 6.31
N GLY A 209 -4.18 -9.09 5.45
CA GLY A 209 -3.28 -7.94 5.54
C GLY A 209 -2.04 -8.19 6.39
N TRP A 210 -1.77 -9.43 6.77
CA TRP A 210 -0.63 -9.78 7.62
C TRP A 210 0.67 -9.86 6.83
N THR A 211 1.68 -9.12 7.24
CA THR A 211 3.01 -9.06 6.60
C THR A 211 3.99 -9.93 7.36
N LEU A 212 4.56 -10.98 6.76
CA LEU A 212 5.68 -11.71 7.34
C LEU A 212 6.88 -10.76 7.47
N VAL A 213 7.43 -10.62 8.69
CA VAL A 213 8.54 -9.69 8.99
C VAL A 213 9.79 -10.39 9.50
N SER A 214 9.63 -11.50 10.21
CA SER A 214 10.74 -12.31 10.71
C SER A 214 10.37 -13.78 10.93
N SER A 215 11.37 -14.64 11.07
CA SER A 215 11.26 -15.97 11.67
C SER A 215 12.44 -16.24 12.58
N VAL A 216 12.19 -16.99 13.65
CA VAL A 216 13.22 -17.59 14.51
C VAL A 216 13.30 -19.06 14.15
N HIS A 217 14.48 -19.53 13.75
CA HIS A 217 14.73 -20.91 13.30
C HIS A 217 15.96 -21.48 14.02
N GLU A 218 15.76 -22.58 14.74
CA GLU A 218 16.85 -23.33 15.36
C GLU A 218 17.54 -24.25 14.34
N ASN A 219 18.82 -24.00 14.06
CA ASN A 219 19.61 -24.73 13.07
C ASN A 219 20.49 -25.83 13.67
N ASP A 220 20.91 -25.71 14.93
CA ASP A 220 21.66 -26.71 15.67
C ASP A 220 21.55 -26.46 17.17
N ILE A 221 20.50 -27.02 17.78
CA ILE A 221 20.24 -26.87 19.22
C ILE A 221 21.41 -27.37 20.10
N TYR A 222 22.34 -28.18 19.59
CA TYR A 222 23.57 -28.55 20.31
C TYR A 222 24.67 -27.48 20.20
N GLY A 223 24.65 -26.68 19.15
CA GLY A 223 25.58 -25.61 18.82
C GLY A 223 25.32 -24.32 19.61
N LYS A 224 25.46 -24.37 20.93
CA LYS A 224 25.04 -23.29 21.85
C LYS A 224 25.66 -21.91 21.56
N CYS A 225 24.87 -20.98 21.03
CA CYS A 225 25.28 -19.63 20.61
C CYS A 225 26.39 -19.64 19.55
N THR A 226 26.18 -20.39 18.48
CA THR A 226 27.12 -20.57 17.37
C THR A 226 26.62 -19.93 16.06
N ALA A 227 27.18 -20.34 14.91
CA ALA A 227 26.78 -19.77 13.64
C ALA A 227 25.36 -20.22 13.27
N GLY A 228 24.42 -19.28 13.35
CA GLY A 228 23.00 -19.52 13.12
C GLY A 228 22.12 -18.91 14.21
N ASP A 229 22.62 -18.82 15.45
CA ASP A 229 21.95 -18.22 16.61
C ASP A 229 21.85 -16.68 16.54
N ARG A 230 21.07 -16.16 15.58
CA ARG A 230 20.98 -14.72 15.31
C ARG A 230 20.04 -14.02 16.27
N TRP A 231 19.06 -14.71 16.86
CA TRP A 231 18.11 -14.14 17.81
C TRP A 231 18.56 -14.23 19.27
N SER A 232 19.73 -14.83 19.51
CA SER A 232 20.46 -14.85 20.76
C SER A 232 21.88 -14.28 20.56
N SER A 233 22.89 -15.11 20.30
CA SER A 233 24.21 -14.63 19.83
C SER A 233 25.00 -15.65 19.03
N THR A 234 25.66 -15.18 17.97
CA THR A 234 26.55 -15.98 17.13
C THR A 234 27.99 -16.07 17.66
N ARG A 235 28.22 -15.69 18.92
CA ARG A 235 29.55 -15.41 19.50
C ARG A 235 29.86 -16.19 20.79
N GLY A 236 29.08 -17.23 21.07
CA GLY A 236 29.13 -18.03 22.29
C GLY A 236 28.54 -17.33 23.51
N SER A 237 28.38 -18.07 24.61
CA SER A 237 27.87 -17.52 25.87
C SER A 237 28.89 -16.58 26.52
N THR A 238 28.64 -15.26 26.56
CA THR A 238 29.60 -14.27 27.08
C THR A 238 28.98 -12.99 27.65
N THR A 239 29.47 -12.58 28.83
CA THR A 239 29.11 -11.30 29.48
C THR A 239 29.63 -10.07 28.74
N ASN A 240 30.58 -10.22 27.80
CA ASN A 240 31.16 -9.09 27.06
C ASN A 240 30.19 -8.46 26.05
N TYR A 241 29.17 -9.23 25.62
CA TYR A 241 28.12 -8.78 24.70
C TYR A 241 26.74 -9.04 25.33
N PRO A 242 26.39 -8.35 26.44
CA PRO A 242 25.22 -8.70 27.26
C PRO A 242 23.87 -8.58 26.53
N ASN A 243 23.84 -8.04 25.31
CA ASN A 243 22.66 -7.84 24.49
C ASN A 243 22.48 -8.92 23.40
N GLY A 244 23.38 -9.92 23.33
CA GLY A 244 23.40 -10.82 22.19
C GLY A 244 24.01 -10.18 20.94
N ASP A 245 23.62 -10.72 19.79
CA ASP A 245 23.78 -10.05 18.49
C ASP A 245 22.81 -8.84 18.36
N GLY A 246 21.84 -8.73 19.27
CA GLY A 246 20.94 -7.57 19.39
C GLY A 246 19.92 -7.43 18.26
N ASN A 247 19.68 -8.49 17.48
CA ASN A 247 18.88 -8.45 16.26
C ASN A 247 17.41 -8.07 16.49
N TRP A 248 16.87 -8.28 17.70
CA TRP A 248 15.55 -7.79 18.11
C TRP A 248 15.41 -6.25 18.13
N ALA A 249 16.50 -5.50 18.32
CA ALA A 249 16.50 -4.03 18.53
C ALA A 249 17.53 -3.27 17.66
N ASN A 250 17.88 -3.86 16.50
CA ASN A 250 18.79 -3.27 15.50
C ASN A 250 18.17 -3.27 14.09
N TYR A 251 18.88 -2.69 13.12
CA TYR A 251 18.46 -2.60 11.72
C TYR A 251 19.03 -3.71 10.80
N ASN A 252 19.67 -4.74 11.36
CA ASN A 252 20.17 -5.86 10.56
C ASN A 252 18.99 -6.60 9.90
N THR A 253 19.24 -7.16 8.72
CA THR A 253 18.29 -7.99 7.96
C THR A 253 19.02 -9.22 7.41
N PHE A 254 18.33 -10.35 7.33
CA PHE A 254 18.88 -11.65 6.89
C PHE A 254 17.76 -12.57 6.40
N GLY A 255 18.13 -13.64 5.69
CA GLY A 255 17.19 -14.61 5.12
C GLY A 255 16.32 -14.07 3.98
N SER A 256 15.33 -14.87 3.59
CA SER A 256 14.29 -14.51 2.62
C SER A 256 12.97 -15.18 2.99
N ALA A 257 11.83 -14.60 2.57
CA ALA A 257 10.52 -15.16 2.91
C ALA A 257 10.30 -16.59 2.40
N ALA A 258 10.96 -16.97 1.30
CA ALA A 258 10.89 -18.32 0.74
C ALA A 258 11.66 -19.39 1.55
N LEU A 259 12.54 -18.97 2.47
CA LEU A 259 13.44 -19.83 3.26
C LEU A 259 13.26 -19.64 4.78
N ALA A 260 12.15 -19.02 5.21
CA ALA A 260 11.88 -18.66 6.61
C ALA A 260 11.75 -19.86 7.58
N THR A 261 11.77 -21.08 7.04
CA THR A 261 11.72 -22.38 7.74
C THR A 261 12.98 -23.22 7.52
N ASN A 262 14.01 -22.66 6.88
CA ASN A 262 15.30 -23.31 6.62
C ASN A 262 16.48 -22.55 7.29
N ASP A 263 16.29 -21.24 7.52
CA ASP A 263 17.20 -20.34 8.23
C ASP A 263 16.37 -19.16 8.77
N ASP A 264 16.97 -18.32 9.61
CA ASP A 264 16.28 -17.12 10.11
C ASP A 264 15.91 -16.14 9.01
N LEU A 265 14.73 -15.53 9.15
CA LEU A 265 14.32 -14.36 8.38
C LEU A 265 14.26 -13.12 9.29
N LYS A 266 14.77 -11.99 8.79
CA LYS A 266 14.38 -10.66 9.26
C LYS A 266 14.46 -9.68 8.09
N ASN A 267 13.32 -9.13 7.68
CA ASN A 267 13.25 -8.14 6.60
C ASN A 267 13.06 -6.71 7.16
N PRO A 268 13.19 -5.65 6.34
CA PRO A 268 13.06 -4.27 6.81
C PRO A 268 11.73 -3.95 7.50
N GLY A 269 10.65 -4.66 7.15
CA GLY A 269 9.33 -4.48 7.73
C GLY A 269 9.28 -4.66 9.24
N TYR A 270 10.16 -5.51 9.80
CA TYR A 270 10.29 -5.75 11.23
C TYR A 270 10.46 -4.47 12.07
N PHE A 271 11.16 -3.47 11.51
CA PHE A 271 11.50 -2.20 12.17
C PHE A 271 10.92 -0.96 11.48
N SER A 272 10.08 -1.12 10.45
CA SER A 272 9.58 0.00 9.65
C SER A 272 8.08 0.04 9.42
N ILE A 273 7.39 -1.09 9.53
CA ILE A 273 5.93 -1.11 9.47
C ILE A 273 5.42 -0.60 10.82
N ASP A 274 4.48 0.34 10.76
CA ASP A 274 3.65 0.73 11.90
C ASP A 274 2.43 -0.21 11.92
N ALA A 275 2.34 -1.02 12.96
CA ALA A 275 1.40 -2.12 13.10
C ALA A 275 0.68 -2.06 14.45
N SER A 276 -0.45 -2.76 14.51
CA SER A 276 -1.30 -2.84 15.70
C SER A 276 -1.13 -4.18 16.41
N ASP A 277 -1.07 -5.27 15.66
CA ASP A 277 -1.09 -6.63 16.19
C ASP A 277 0.02 -7.52 15.61
N VAL A 278 0.34 -8.61 16.31
CA VAL A 278 1.20 -9.69 15.81
C VAL A 278 0.38 -10.95 15.51
N MET A 279 0.82 -11.71 14.51
CA MET A 279 0.41 -13.10 14.29
C MET A 279 1.64 -13.99 14.27
N LEU A 280 1.56 -15.15 14.93
CA LEU A 280 2.63 -16.14 15.00
C LEU A 280 2.16 -17.47 14.40
N TRP A 281 2.98 -18.05 13.54
CA TRP A 281 2.80 -19.41 13.01
C TRP A 281 3.97 -20.29 13.45
N HIS A 282 3.68 -21.51 13.89
CA HIS A 282 4.70 -22.54 14.15
C HIS A 282 4.67 -23.50 12.97
N VAL A 283 5.73 -23.51 12.17
CA VAL A 283 5.81 -24.21 10.89
C VAL A 283 7.00 -25.19 10.94
N PRO A 284 6.80 -26.49 10.64
CA PRO A 284 7.91 -27.45 10.61
C PRO A 284 9.05 -26.99 9.71
N ASN A 285 10.29 -27.25 10.13
CA ASN A 285 11.49 -26.92 9.35
C ASN A 285 11.44 -27.60 7.97
N ASP A 286 12.14 -26.99 7.00
CA ASP A 286 12.18 -27.40 5.59
C ASP A 286 10.83 -27.45 4.84
N THR A 287 9.73 -26.99 5.45
CA THR A 287 8.45 -26.78 4.74
C THR A 287 8.66 -25.81 3.56
N PRO A 288 8.12 -26.04 2.35
CA PRO A 288 8.17 -25.05 1.28
C PRO A 288 7.14 -23.93 1.48
N LEU A 289 7.42 -22.71 1.02
CA LEU A 289 6.54 -21.53 1.19
C LEU A 289 5.07 -21.78 0.80
N SER A 290 4.82 -22.53 -0.28
CA SER A 290 3.46 -22.87 -0.73
C SER A 290 2.66 -23.73 0.27
N GLN A 291 3.30 -24.26 1.31
CA GLN A 291 2.73 -25.09 2.36
C GLN A 291 2.81 -24.46 3.76
N TYR A 292 3.45 -23.30 3.95
CA TYR A 292 3.59 -22.67 5.28
C TYR A 292 2.28 -22.65 6.07
N LYS A 293 1.22 -22.13 5.46
CA LYS A 293 -0.09 -21.98 6.09
C LYS A 293 -0.79 -23.31 6.39
N SER A 294 -0.63 -24.32 5.54
CA SER A 294 -1.28 -25.62 5.69
C SER A 294 -0.50 -26.58 6.59
N ALA A 295 0.83 -26.44 6.66
CA ALA A 295 1.71 -27.16 7.57
C ALA A 295 1.71 -26.56 8.98
N ALA A 296 1.51 -25.23 9.12
CA ALA A 296 1.49 -24.54 10.40
C ALA A 296 0.47 -25.16 11.37
N TYR A 297 0.94 -25.82 12.43
CA TYR A 297 0.09 -26.56 13.38
C TYR A 297 -0.43 -25.66 14.51
N LEU A 298 0.30 -24.60 14.84
CA LEU A 298 -0.19 -23.45 15.61
C LEU A 298 -0.23 -22.21 14.71
N ARG A 299 -1.37 -21.52 14.67
CA ARG A 299 -1.55 -20.20 14.04
C ARG A 299 -2.46 -19.37 14.94
N TYR A 300 -1.97 -18.24 15.41
CA TYR A 300 -2.68 -17.37 16.36
C TYR A 300 -2.22 -15.93 16.26
N HIS A 301 -3.07 -15.01 16.68
CA HIS A 301 -2.79 -13.57 16.57
C HIS A 301 -3.36 -12.76 17.73
N THR A 302 -2.78 -11.60 17.99
CA THR A 302 -3.37 -10.61 18.91
C THR A 302 -4.51 -9.85 18.21
N THR A 303 -5.33 -9.14 18.99
CA THR A 303 -6.52 -8.42 18.49
C THR A 303 -6.77 -7.08 19.18
N ASN A 304 -5.82 -6.62 20.00
CA ASN A 304 -6.02 -5.50 20.92
C ASN A 304 -5.15 -4.28 20.59
N GLY A 305 -4.43 -4.29 19.46
CA GLY A 305 -3.64 -3.15 19.01
C GLY A 305 -2.44 -2.82 19.89
N PHE A 306 -1.93 -3.77 20.67
CA PHE A 306 -0.93 -3.50 21.71
C PHE A 306 0.37 -2.87 21.18
N LEU A 307 0.76 -3.13 19.92
CA LEU A 307 1.99 -2.57 19.35
C LEU A 307 1.96 -1.04 19.29
N GLN A 308 0.77 -0.43 19.12
CA GLN A 308 0.62 1.03 19.13
C GLN A 308 1.09 1.68 20.45
N GLN A 309 1.01 0.94 21.57
CA GLN A 309 1.47 1.41 22.89
C GLN A 309 2.99 1.31 23.05
N TYR A 310 3.67 0.60 22.14
CA TYR A 310 5.10 0.28 22.18
C TYR A 310 5.85 0.68 20.90
N GLY A 311 5.36 1.71 20.19
CA GLY A 311 6.01 2.29 19.01
C GLY A 311 5.75 1.58 17.68
N GLY A 312 4.67 0.81 17.58
CA GLY A 312 4.15 0.26 16.32
C GLY A 312 4.75 -1.07 15.87
N ASN A 313 5.84 -1.56 16.47
CA ASN A 313 6.46 -2.83 16.08
C ASN A 313 7.36 -3.41 17.18
N MET A 314 7.78 -4.68 17.01
CA MET A 314 8.68 -5.36 17.95
C MET A 314 10.06 -4.71 18.05
N TYR A 315 10.56 -4.03 17.00
CA TYR A 315 11.79 -3.25 17.12
C TYR A 315 11.64 -2.21 18.22
N SER A 316 10.64 -1.32 18.14
CA SER A 316 10.41 -0.29 19.17
C SER A 316 10.09 -0.89 20.54
N LEU A 317 9.31 -1.98 20.58
CA LEU A 317 9.02 -2.71 21.82
C LEU A 317 10.30 -3.15 22.54
N PHE A 318 11.23 -3.80 21.85
CA PHE A 318 12.49 -4.25 22.47
C PHE A 318 13.55 -3.15 22.59
N LYS A 319 13.50 -2.12 21.72
CA LYS A 319 14.44 -1.00 21.71
C LYS A 319 14.22 -0.05 22.88
N ASP A 320 12.97 0.38 23.05
CA ASP A 320 12.62 1.57 23.83
C ASP A 320 11.86 1.22 25.12
N HIS A 321 11.20 0.06 25.18
CA HIS A 321 10.37 -0.35 26.32
C HIS A 321 10.91 -1.56 27.09
N PHE A 322 11.35 -2.61 26.39
CA PHE A 322 11.78 -3.86 27.00
C PHE A 322 13.12 -4.38 26.44
N PRO A 323 14.25 -3.75 26.76
CA PRO A 323 15.58 -4.20 26.33
C PRO A 323 15.89 -5.66 26.72
N ILE A 324 16.41 -6.40 25.76
CA ILE A 324 16.96 -7.75 25.94
C ILE A 324 18.44 -7.60 26.30
N VAL A 325 18.72 -7.53 27.60
CA VAL A 325 20.07 -7.35 28.17
C VAL A 325 20.23 -8.26 29.39
N TYR A 326 21.29 -9.08 29.40
CA TYR A 326 21.62 -9.93 30.55
C TYR A 326 21.76 -9.09 31.83
N ASN A 327 21.12 -9.54 32.92
CA ASN A 327 21.07 -8.81 34.21
C ASN A 327 20.49 -7.37 34.09
N GLY A 328 19.74 -7.08 33.02
CA GLY A 328 18.99 -5.83 32.84
C GLY A 328 17.67 -5.75 33.63
N GLY A 329 17.34 -6.79 34.40
CA GLY A 329 16.11 -6.89 35.19
C GLY A 329 15.97 -8.25 35.88
N THR A 330 14.76 -8.54 36.35
CA THR A 330 14.35 -9.74 37.06
C THR A 330 12.95 -10.19 36.61
N ARG A 331 12.43 -11.31 37.16
CA ARG A 331 11.05 -11.77 36.90
C ARG A 331 9.95 -10.75 37.22
N ALA A 332 10.21 -9.82 38.15
CA ALA A 332 9.29 -8.72 38.44
C ALA A 332 9.21 -7.67 37.31
N ASP A 333 10.22 -7.65 36.43
CA ASP A 333 10.38 -6.74 35.29
C ASP A 333 9.99 -7.41 33.96
N ASN A 334 9.32 -8.56 34.00
CA ASN A 334 8.82 -9.26 32.80
C ASN A 334 7.90 -8.33 31.99
N GLY A 335 8.09 -8.33 30.66
CA GLY A 335 7.29 -7.54 29.73
C GLY A 335 5.89 -8.11 29.50
N PRO A 336 5.12 -7.46 28.61
CA PRO A 336 3.68 -7.65 28.49
C PRO A 336 3.33 -9.04 27.96
N ALA A 337 2.33 -9.67 28.58
CA ALA A 337 1.68 -10.87 28.07
C ALA A 337 0.36 -10.47 27.41
N ILE A 338 0.27 -10.65 26.10
CA ILE A 338 -0.86 -10.23 25.28
C ILE A 338 -1.76 -11.44 24.98
N PRO A 339 -3.08 -11.37 25.24
CA PRO A 339 -4.01 -12.44 24.87
C PRO A 339 -4.00 -12.70 23.36
N ILE A 340 -4.10 -13.98 22.98
CA ILE A 340 -4.15 -14.40 21.57
C ILE A 340 -5.50 -15.02 21.20
N THR A 341 -5.84 -14.94 19.93
CA THR A 341 -6.95 -15.64 19.29
C THR A 341 -6.39 -16.76 18.41
N TRP A 342 -6.91 -17.97 18.58
CA TRP A 342 -6.53 -19.15 17.79
C TRP A 342 -7.22 -19.15 16.42
N ASP A 343 -6.43 -19.17 15.34
CA ASP A 343 -6.91 -19.54 13.99
C ASP A 343 -6.73 -21.05 13.75
N ARG A 344 -5.64 -21.63 14.25
CA ARG A 344 -5.43 -23.09 14.33
C ARG A 344 -4.59 -23.46 15.55
N GLY A 345 -4.99 -24.51 16.25
CA GLY A 345 -4.37 -24.96 17.49
C GLY A 345 -5.28 -24.72 18.69
N SER A 346 -4.71 -24.82 19.89
CA SER A 346 -5.40 -24.55 21.14
C SER A 346 -4.39 -24.43 22.29
N ASP A 347 -4.83 -23.83 23.39
CA ASP A 347 -4.10 -23.80 24.66
C ASP A 347 -3.59 -25.19 25.08
N GLY A 348 -4.47 -26.20 24.96
CA GLY A 348 -4.14 -27.60 25.24
C GLY A 348 -3.04 -28.13 24.34
N LEU A 349 -3.06 -27.81 23.04
CA LEU A 349 -2.02 -28.23 22.10
C LEU A 349 -0.66 -27.62 22.47
N VAL A 350 -0.60 -26.33 22.80
CA VAL A 350 0.65 -25.69 23.28
C VAL A 350 1.18 -26.40 24.51
N THR A 351 0.34 -26.61 25.53
CA THR A 351 0.76 -27.30 26.76
C THR A 351 1.15 -28.77 26.56
N SER A 352 0.75 -29.39 25.44
CA SER A 352 1.15 -30.76 25.07
C SER A 352 2.41 -30.85 24.21
N LEU A 353 3.04 -29.72 23.91
CA LEU A 353 4.24 -29.63 23.08
C LEU A 353 5.45 -29.07 23.83
N ILE A 354 5.23 -28.18 24.80
CA ILE A 354 6.27 -27.67 25.70
C ILE A 354 6.74 -28.74 26.69
N ALA A 355 7.87 -28.48 27.34
CA ALA A 355 8.40 -29.34 28.39
C ALA A 355 7.38 -29.67 29.50
N PRO A 356 7.19 -30.95 29.89
CA PRO A 356 6.20 -31.35 30.88
C PRO A 356 6.30 -30.66 32.25
N ASN A 357 7.52 -30.38 32.73
CA ASN A 357 7.76 -29.67 33.98
C ASN A 357 7.33 -28.19 33.93
N SER A 358 7.24 -27.61 32.73
CA SER A 358 6.89 -26.20 32.51
C SER A 358 5.38 -25.94 32.42
N VAL A 359 4.58 -26.99 32.19
CA VAL A 359 3.11 -26.89 32.16
C VAL A 359 2.51 -26.21 33.40
N PRO A 360 2.93 -26.51 34.65
CA PRO A 360 2.48 -25.77 35.84
C PRO A 360 3.06 -24.35 35.97
N GLU A 361 4.11 -23.99 35.21
CA GLU A 361 4.79 -22.69 35.27
C GLU A 361 4.18 -21.67 34.29
N VAL A 362 3.26 -22.08 33.40
CA VAL A 362 2.72 -21.26 32.32
C VAL A 362 1.21 -21.03 32.42
N THR A 363 0.72 -19.99 31.74
CA THR A 363 -0.69 -19.82 31.38
C THR A 363 -0.78 -19.76 29.86
N PRO A 364 -1.36 -20.76 29.18
CA PRO A 364 -1.54 -20.71 27.73
C PRO A 364 -2.56 -19.65 27.32
N GLY A 365 -2.65 -19.36 26.01
CA GLY A 365 -3.57 -18.37 25.46
C GLY A 365 -3.01 -16.94 25.43
N PHE A 366 -1.69 -16.79 25.47
CA PHE A 366 -1.00 -15.50 25.37
C PHE A 366 0.19 -15.56 24.38
N VAL A 367 0.76 -14.41 24.05
CA VAL A 367 2.16 -14.27 23.63
C VAL A 367 2.81 -13.26 24.57
N GLN A 368 3.95 -13.60 25.17
CA GLN A 368 4.66 -12.71 26.09
C GLN A 368 5.99 -12.24 25.55
N PHE A 369 6.33 -10.97 25.79
CA PHE A 369 7.57 -10.34 25.34
C PHE A 369 8.49 -10.02 26.51
N ARG A 370 9.80 -10.23 26.33
CA ARG A 370 10.89 -9.97 27.30
C ARG A 370 10.61 -10.53 28.71
N VAL A 371 10.82 -11.82 28.89
CA VAL A 371 10.83 -12.45 30.23
C VAL A 371 12.25 -12.66 30.73
N PHE A 372 12.46 -12.72 32.04
CA PHE A 372 13.72 -13.15 32.65
C PHE A 372 13.54 -14.52 33.32
N ASN A 373 14.59 -15.34 33.29
CA ASN A 373 14.66 -16.55 34.11
C ASN A 373 15.20 -16.26 35.53
N ASN A 374 15.36 -17.31 36.34
CA ASN A 374 15.93 -17.25 37.69
C ASN A 374 17.32 -16.56 37.73
N GLU A 375 18.14 -16.81 36.72
CA GLU A 375 19.51 -16.31 36.56
C GLU A 375 19.61 -14.89 35.95
N ARG A 376 18.47 -14.27 35.65
CA ARG A 376 18.36 -12.96 34.98
C ARG A 376 18.88 -12.94 33.54
N ALA A 377 18.87 -14.09 32.86
CA ALA A 377 18.96 -14.14 31.40
C ALA A 377 17.58 -13.76 30.80
N PRO A 378 17.52 -12.77 29.90
CA PRO A 378 16.29 -12.41 29.23
C PRO A 378 16.03 -13.31 28.01
N LEU A 379 14.78 -13.75 27.86
CA LEU A 379 14.26 -14.35 26.64
C LEU A 379 13.33 -13.38 25.90
N ALA A 380 13.40 -13.39 24.58
CA ALA A 380 12.73 -12.38 23.75
C ALA A 380 11.21 -12.58 23.71
N VAL A 381 10.75 -13.80 23.39
CA VAL A 381 9.33 -14.12 23.19
C VAL A 381 8.97 -15.46 23.82
N CYS A 382 7.83 -15.55 24.50
CA CYS A 382 7.21 -16.81 24.90
C CYS A 382 6.01 -17.09 23.97
N PRO A 383 6.15 -17.99 22.98
CA PRO A 383 5.08 -18.24 22.01
C PRO A 383 3.95 -19.07 22.62
N GLY A 384 2.70 -18.60 22.52
CA GLY A 384 1.51 -19.36 22.94
C GLY A 384 1.23 -19.38 24.45
N VAL A 385 2.14 -18.83 25.28
CA VAL A 385 2.00 -18.76 26.75
C VAL A 385 2.41 -17.42 27.34
N LYS A 386 1.88 -17.15 28.53
CA LYS A 386 2.47 -16.29 29.56
C LYS A 386 3.29 -17.17 30.49
N TYR A 387 4.53 -16.78 30.77
CA TYR A 387 5.40 -17.48 31.73
C TYR A 387 5.24 -16.88 33.13
N ASN A 388 5.01 -17.72 34.15
CA ASN A 388 4.80 -17.32 35.54
C ASN A 388 5.89 -17.87 36.48
N GLY A 389 6.60 -18.91 36.09
CA GLY A 389 7.57 -19.62 36.92
C GLY A 389 8.99 -19.06 36.87
N GLY A 390 9.99 -19.94 36.99
CA GLY A 390 11.41 -19.59 37.10
C GLY A 390 12.23 -19.82 35.84
N ASP A 391 11.94 -20.88 35.10
CA ASP A 391 12.89 -21.53 34.19
C ASP A 391 12.50 -21.29 32.71
N SER A 392 12.30 -20.02 32.36
CA SER A 392 11.72 -19.60 31.07
C SER A 392 12.52 -20.01 29.83
N GLU A 393 13.79 -20.38 29.99
CA GLU A 393 14.69 -20.90 28.95
C GLU A 393 14.18 -22.17 28.24
N VAL A 394 13.28 -22.94 28.87
CA VAL A 394 12.76 -24.19 28.30
C VAL A 394 11.46 -24.01 27.51
N VAL A 395 10.94 -22.78 27.39
CA VAL A 395 9.71 -22.48 26.62
C VAL A 395 9.89 -21.26 25.73
N CYS A 396 10.48 -20.18 26.23
CA CYS A 396 10.63 -18.93 25.49
C CYS A 396 11.84 -19.01 24.53
N ILE A 397 11.91 -18.13 23.54
CA ILE A 397 12.87 -18.15 22.42
C ILE A 397 13.55 -16.78 22.23
N GLY A 398 14.74 -16.81 21.63
CA GLY A 398 15.65 -15.67 21.51
C GLY A 398 16.13 -15.15 22.87
N GLY A 399 17.16 -14.30 22.90
CA GLY A 399 17.63 -13.74 24.16
C GLY A 399 18.94 -12.95 24.09
N ALA A 400 19.60 -12.86 25.23
CA ALA A 400 20.93 -12.26 25.36
C ALA A 400 22.06 -13.27 25.06
N ALA A 401 23.31 -12.78 24.98
CA ALA A 401 24.49 -13.65 24.84
C ALA A 401 24.92 -14.38 26.11
N TYR A 402 24.32 -14.18 27.30
CA TYR A 402 24.87 -14.76 28.52
C TYR A 402 23.84 -15.42 29.43
N TRP A 403 24.22 -16.64 29.83
CA TRP A 403 23.40 -17.62 30.51
C TRP A 403 24.30 -18.33 31.52
N PRO A 404 24.25 -17.98 32.81
CA PRO A 404 25.12 -18.57 33.82
C PRO A 404 24.63 -19.95 34.29
N GLY A 405 23.37 -20.32 34.04
CA GLY A 405 22.82 -21.66 34.27
C GLY A 405 23.50 -22.68 33.38
N GLU A 406 24.44 -23.45 33.96
CA GLU A 406 25.25 -24.47 33.26
C GLU A 406 25.82 -24.00 31.90
N ALA A 407 26.38 -22.79 31.89
CA ALA A 407 26.93 -22.15 30.69
C ALA A 407 27.84 -23.10 29.87
N PRO A 408 27.62 -23.27 28.55
CA PRO A 408 26.72 -22.50 27.68
C PRO A 408 25.35 -23.18 27.40
N ARG A 409 24.92 -24.21 28.15
CA ARG A 409 23.82 -25.12 27.76
C ARG A 409 22.48 -24.45 27.40
N GLN A 410 22.19 -23.27 27.96
CA GLN A 410 20.95 -22.53 27.71
C GLN A 410 21.08 -21.45 26.60
N CYS A 411 22.27 -21.26 26.03
CA CYS A 411 22.54 -20.22 25.04
C CYS A 411 22.19 -20.74 23.64
N GLY A 412 21.26 -20.07 22.96
CA GLY A 412 20.86 -20.37 21.59
C GLY A 412 19.47 -19.80 21.30
N ASP A 413 19.03 -19.87 20.05
CA ASP A 413 17.77 -19.25 19.63
C ASP A 413 16.55 -19.98 20.19
N PHE A 414 16.60 -21.32 20.34
CA PHE A 414 15.62 -22.11 21.12
C PHE A 414 16.10 -22.44 22.54
N SER A 415 17.18 -21.81 22.99
CA SER A 415 17.69 -21.79 24.37
C SER A 415 17.87 -23.18 25.00
N ALA A 416 17.05 -23.55 25.98
CA ALA A 416 17.17 -24.78 26.77
C ALA A 416 16.03 -25.78 26.53
N ARG A 417 15.29 -25.67 25.42
CA ARG A 417 14.22 -26.62 25.03
C ARG A 417 14.68 -28.08 24.88
N ASP A 418 15.99 -28.34 24.90
CA ASP A 418 16.64 -29.66 24.89
C ASP A 418 17.26 -30.09 26.24
N TRP A 419 16.90 -29.43 27.36
CA TRP A 419 17.57 -29.61 28.67
C TRP A 419 17.76 -31.08 29.08
N ASP A 420 16.67 -31.86 29.11
CA ASP A 420 16.65 -33.32 29.39
C ASP A 420 16.72 -34.16 28.08
N GLY A 421 17.42 -33.63 27.07
CA GLY A 421 17.69 -34.27 25.78
C GLY A 421 16.83 -33.77 24.63
N TYR A 422 17.33 -33.96 23.41
CA TYR A 422 16.71 -33.52 22.16
C TYR A 422 15.33 -34.14 21.93
N GLY A 423 14.28 -33.30 21.96
CA GLY A 423 12.92 -33.68 21.57
C GLY A 423 12.32 -34.84 22.38
N THR A 424 12.89 -35.14 23.56
CA THR A 424 12.51 -36.27 24.41
C THR A 424 11.12 -36.13 25.00
N HIS A 425 10.61 -34.88 25.11
CA HIS A 425 9.34 -34.55 25.74
C HIS A 425 9.23 -35.10 27.17
N THR A 426 10.34 -35.06 27.92
CA THR A 426 10.44 -35.52 29.30
C THR A 426 11.11 -34.44 30.16
N GLY A 427 10.65 -34.28 31.39
CA GLY A 427 11.23 -33.32 32.33
C GLY A 427 11.14 -31.89 31.79
N TRP A 428 12.29 -31.28 31.57
CA TRP A 428 12.49 -29.91 31.08
C TRP A 428 12.74 -29.81 29.57
N SER A 429 12.67 -30.92 28.82
CA SER A 429 12.73 -30.91 27.36
C SER A 429 11.36 -30.84 26.69
N SER A 430 11.24 -29.95 25.70
CA SER A 430 10.09 -29.86 24.80
C SER A 430 9.97 -31.07 23.87
N SER A 431 8.82 -31.14 23.20
CA SER A 431 8.57 -32.09 22.11
C SER A 431 9.49 -31.83 20.91
N ARG A 432 9.82 -32.91 20.18
CA ARG A 432 10.58 -32.83 18.93
C ARG A 432 9.92 -31.91 17.89
N LEU A 433 8.58 -31.90 17.81
CA LEU A 433 7.86 -31.03 16.88
C LEU A 433 8.11 -29.54 17.14
N GLU A 434 8.17 -29.13 18.41
CA GLU A 434 8.45 -27.74 18.77
C GLU A 434 9.90 -27.34 18.47
N LEU A 435 10.86 -28.27 18.65
CA LEU A 435 12.28 -28.04 18.30
C LEU A 435 12.53 -28.01 16.78
N GLU A 436 11.81 -28.84 16.01
CA GLU A 436 11.94 -28.94 14.54
C GLU A 436 10.94 -28.04 13.80
N SER A 437 10.59 -26.87 14.37
CA SER A 437 9.68 -25.90 13.75
C SER A 437 10.08 -24.46 13.97
N ALA A 438 10.25 -23.70 12.89
CA ALA A 438 10.45 -22.26 12.93
C ALA A 438 9.18 -21.52 13.41
N VAL A 439 9.40 -20.42 14.13
CA VAL A 439 8.32 -19.51 14.55
C VAL A 439 8.34 -18.28 13.63
N LEU A 440 7.35 -18.17 12.76
CA LEU A 440 7.17 -17.06 11.81
C LEU A 440 6.32 -15.96 12.43
N PHE A 441 6.77 -14.71 12.31
CA PHE A 441 6.18 -13.51 12.91
C PHE A 441 5.64 -12.58 11.83
N PHE A 442 4.40 -12.16 12.01
CA PHE A 442 3.69 -11.29 11.09
C PHE A 442 3.15 -10.05 11.80
N TYR A 443 3.04 -8.93 11.07
CA TYR A 443 2.42 -7.68 11.52
C TYR A 443 1.18 -7.32 10.73
N ARG A 444 0.25 -6.60 11.35
CA ARG A 444 -0.89 -5.95 10.69
C ARG A 444 -1.31 -4.66 11.38
#